data_AF-A0A2T1BXA8-F1
#
_entry.id   AF-A0A2T1BXA8-F1
#
_cell.length_a   1.000
_cell.length_b   1.000
_cell.length_c   1.000
_cell.angle_alpha   90.00
_cell.angle_beta   90.00
_cell.angle_gamma   90.00
#
_symmetry.space_group_name_H-M   'P 1'
#
loop_
_entity.id
_entity.type
_entity.pdbx_description
1 polymer ?
#
loop_
_entity_poly.entity_id
_entity_poly.type
_entity_poly.pdbx_seq_one_letter_code
_entity_poly.pdbx_strand_id
1 'polypeptide(L)'
;MSLKPFEIDRYAHDLILEFREKGDVLVESHKMRMATAYGLERFWGEHLRLQRDSRDKADFWKKTWTTFCKIMKEAGINVPNDAVNPDNTAAVKTMTDKLWSFDIEQRKIALAVLTELCDSMVWWTQRYRKSRNVAGGAANGR
;
A
#
# COMPACT_ATOMS: atom_id res chain seq x y z
N MET A 1 14.67 -11.00 -17.76
CA MET A 1 13.54 -10.09 -17.51
C MET A 1 14.02 -9.02 -16.55
N SER A 2 13.92 -7.73 -16.90
CA SER A 2 14.30 -6.63 -15.99
C SER A 2 13.02 -5.95 -15.49
N LEU A 3 12.92 -5.82 -14.18
CA LEU A 3 12.02 -4.86 -13.54
C LEU A 3 12.39 -3.47 -14.12
N LYS A 4 11.43 -2.77 -14.71
CA LYS A 4 11.68 -1.43 -15.27
C LYS A 4 11.37 -0.40 -14.19
N PRO A 5 12.35 0.40 -13.71
CA PRO A 5 12.12 1.37 -12.64
C PRO A 5 10.94 2.31 -12.90
N PHE A 6 10.74 2.71 -14.16
CA PHE A 6 9.65 3.61 -14.58
C PHE A 6 8.23 3.03 -14.40
N GLU A 7 8.08 1.71 -14.29
CA GLU A 7 6.76 1.09 -14.14
C GLU A 7 6.28 1.15 -12.69
N ILE A 8 7.18 1.02 -11.70
CA ILE A 8 6.82 1.13 -10.27
C ILE A 8 6.33 2.53 -9.94
N ASP A 9 7.03 3.56 -10.42
CA ASP A 9 6.62 4.96 -10.19
C ASP A 9 5.24 5.25 -10.80
N ARG A 10 4.95 4.70 -11.98
CA ARG A 10 3.62 4.80 -12.61
C ARG A 10 2.54 4.12 -11.76
N TYR A 11 2.80 2.92 -11.25
CA TYR A 11 1.85 2.24 -10.35
C TYR A 11 1.61 3.04 -9.06
N ALA A 12 2.67 3.63 -8.48
CA ALA A 12 2.55 4.49 -7.31
C ALA A 12 1.72 5.75 -7.60
N HIS A 13 2.01 6.43 -8.72
CA HIS A 13 1.24 7.58 -9.18
C HIS A 13 -0.25 7.25 -9.32
N ASP A 14 -0.57 6.17 -10.02
CA ASP A 14 -1.96 5.78 -10.29
C ASP A 14 -2.71 5.41 -9.00
N LEU A 15 -2.03 4.71 -8.06
CA LEU A 15 -2.57 4.43 -6.72
C LEU A 15 -2.88 5.72 -5.95
N ILE A 16 -1.96 6.68 -5.93
CA ILE A 16 -2.20 7.95 -5.21
C ILE A 16 -3.33 8.74 -5.88
N LEU A 17 -3.37 8.78 -7.20
CA LEU A 17 -4.41 9.51 -7.94
C LEU A 17 -5.81 8.92 -7.68
N GLU A 18 -5.94 7.59 -7.64
CA GLU A 18 -7.21 6.89 -7.36
C GLU A 18 -7.78 7.24 -5.97
N PHE A 19 -6.91 7.42 -4.97
CA PHE A 19 -7.32 7.71 -3.58
C PHE A 19 -7.19 9.20 -3.21
N ARG A 20 -6.80 10.08 -4.15
CA ARG A 20 -6.52 11.50 -3.89
C ARG A 20 -7.67 12.27 -3.27
N GLU A 21 -8.90 11.99 -3.73
CA GLU A 21 -10.09 12.71 -3.28
C GLU A 21 -10.69 12.11 -1.99
N LYS A 22 -10.16 10.98 -1.50
CA LYS A 22 -10.65 10.26 -0.32
C LYS A 22 -10.03 10.80 0.99
N GLY A 23 -10.07 12.12 1.17
CA GLY A 23 -9.68 12.77 2.43
C GLY A 23 -8.22 12.51 2.86
N ASP A 24 -8.03 12.05 4.10
CA ASP A 24 -6.72 11.84 4.73
C ASP A 24 -6.06 10.50 4.40
N VAL A 25 -6.66 9.69 3.51
CA VAL A 25 -6.20 8.34 3.18
C VAL A 25 -4.76 8.31 2.67
N LEU A 26 -4.30 9.35 1.96
CA LEU A 26 -2.93 9.40 1.46
C LEU A 26 -1.87 9.44 2.57
N VAL A 27 -2.21 9.83 3.80
CA VAL A 27 -1.29 9.76 4.95
C VAL A 27 -0.88 8.31 5.25
N GLU A 28 -1.71 7.33 4.88
CA GLU A 28 -1.40 5.92 5.02
C GLU A 28 -0.17 5.49 4.21
N SER A 29 0.20 6.19 3.14
CA SER A 29 1.44 5.90 2.38
C SER A 29 2.69 5.94 3.27
N HIS A 30 2.73 6.86 4.23
CA HIS A 30 3.82 6.92 5.21
C HIS A 30 3.82 5.71 6.15
N LYS A 31 2.64 5.23 6.55
CA LYS A 31 2.50 4.03 7.39
C LYS A 31 2.83 2.75 6.63
N MET A 32 2.45 2.67 5.35
CA MET A 32 2.81 1.59 4.44
C MET A 32 4.33 1.46 4.34
N ARG A 33 5.04 2.57 4.12
CA ARG A 33 6.50 2.60 4.14
C ARG A 33 7.10 2.03 5.43
N MET A 34 6.55 2.41 6.59
CA MET A 34 7.03 1.88 7.87
C MET A 34 6.73 0.38 8.03
N ALA A 35 5.60 -0.09 7.51
CA ALA A 35 5.19 -1.47 7.62
C ALA A 35 6.08 -2.44 6.84
N THR A 36 6.76 -1.98 5.77
CA THR A 36 7.64 -2.87 4.97
C THR A 36 8.81 -3.44 5.78
N ALA A 37 9.28 -2.72 6.80
CA ALA A 37 10.32 -3.18 7.72
C ALA A 37 9.90 -4.37 8.59
N TYR A 38 8.60 -4.63 8.72
CA TYR A 38 8.04 -5.67 9.58
C TYR A 38 7.59 -6.92 8.82
N GLY A 39 7.86 -7.02 7.51
CA GLY A 39 7.54 -8.21 6.72
C GLY A 39 6.26 -8.09 5.88
N LEU A 40 6.10 -9.05 4.96
CA LEU A 40 5.00 -9.09 4.00
C LEU A 40 3.65 -9.34 4.69
N GLU A 41 3.65 -10.20 5.70
CA GLU A 41 2.50 -10.54 6.52
C GLU A 41 1.97 -9.35 7.31
N ARG A 42 2.86 -8.51 7.87
CA ARG A 42 2.45 -7.33 8.62
C ARG A 42 1.86 -6.29 7.69
N PHE A 43 2.49 -6.08 6.54
CA PHE A 43 1.99 -5.17 5.52
C PHE A 43 0.63 -5.62 5.00
N TRP A 44 0.50 -6.89 4.60
CA TRP A 44 -0.75 -7.46 4.12
C TRP A 44 -1.84 -7.41 5.20
N GLY A 45 -1.57 -7.78 6.45
CA GLY A 45 -2.59 -7.85 7.50
C GLY A 45 -3.22 -6.50 7.87
N GLU A 46 -2.57 -5.38 7.51
CA GLU A 46 -3.02 -4.05 7.92
C GLU A 46 -4.35 -3.64 7.24
N HIS A 47 -4.63 -4.09 6.01
CA HIS A 47 -5.93 -3.82 5.38
C HIS A 47 -7.07 -4.49 6.16
N LEU A 48 -6.86 -5.70 6.69
CA LEU A 48 -7.85 -6.41 7.50
C LEU A 48 -8.12 -5.67 8.81
N ARG A 49 -7.07 -5.15 9.46
CA ARG A 49 -7.19 -4.35 10.69
C ARG A 49 -8.00 -3.09 10.44
N LEU A 50 -7.73 -2.40 9.34
CA LEU A 50 -8.35 -1.12 9.00
C LEU A 50 -9.82 -1.26 8.57
N GLN A 51 -10.30 -2.43 8.15
CA GLN A 51 -11.71 -2.63 7.78
C GLN A 51 -12.68 -2.25 8.91
N ARG A 52 -12.24 -2.32 10.17
CA ARG A 52 -13.01 -1.96 11.36
C ARG A 52 -12.97 -0.48 11.71
N ASP A 53 -12.01 0.25 11.16
CA ASP A 53 -11.72 1.65 11.51
C ASP A 53 -12.09 2.60 10.36
N SER A 54 -11.54 2.36 9.17
CA SER A 54 -11.80 3.16 7.99
C SER A 54 -11.76 2.31 6.73
N ARG A 55 -12.91 2.20 6.06
CA ARG A 55 -13.05 1.42 4.82
C ARG A 55 -12.16 1.95 3.70
N ASP A 56 -12.09 3.27 3.53
CA ASP A 56 -11.24 3.86 2.48
C ASP A 56 -9.75 3.61 2.72
N LYS A 57 -9.29 3.65 3.97
CA LYS A 57 -7.91 3.29 4.33
C LYS A 57 -7.66 1.81 4.08
N ALA A 58 -8.59 0.94 4.50
CA ALA A 58 -8.49 -0.49 4.24
C ALA A 58 -8.40 -0.81 2.74
N ASP A 59 -9.27 -0.18 1.93
CA ASP A 59 -9.29 -0.34 0.48
C ASP A 59 -7.97 0.13 -0.15
N PHE A 60 -7.38 1.22 0.36
CA PHE A 60 -6.09 1.71 -0.10
C PHE A 60 -4.97 0.70 0.16
N TRP A 61 -4.85 0.19 1.38
CA TRP A 61 -3.87 -0.86 1.73
C TRP A 61 -4.07 -2.13 0.89
N LYS A 62 -5.32 -2.57 0.72
CA LYS A 62 -5.64 -3.75 -0.09
C LYS A 62 -5.30 -3.55 -1.56
N LYS A 63 -5.59 -2.37 -2.11
CA LYS A 63 -5.27 -2.03 -3.51
C LYS A 63 -3.76 -1.98 -3.71
N THR A 64 -3.01 -1.34 -2.81
CA THR A 64 -1.54 -1.31 -2.84
C THR A 64 -0.97 -2.72 -2.84
N TRP A 65 -1.43 -3.59 -1.93
CA TRP A 65 -0.99 -4.99 -1.89
C TRP A 65 -1.30 -5.75 -3.19
N THR A 66 -2.49 -5.55 -3.75
CA THR A 66 -2.90 -6.19 -5.01
C THR A 66 -2.05 -5.72 -6.19
N THR A 67 -1.78 -4.42 -6.28
CA THR A 67 -0.89 -3.83 -7.30
C THR A 67 0.52 -4.35 -7.15
N PHE A 68 1.03 -4.44 -5.92
CA PHE A 68 2.33 -5.06 -5.64
C PHE A 68 2.41 -6.51 -6.13
N CYS A 69 1.40 -7.33 -5.82
CA CYS A 69 1.35 -8.72 -6.30
C CYS A 69 1.34 -8.80 -7.83
N LYS A 70 0.69 -7.84 -8.51
CA LYS A 70 0.71 -7.72 -9.97
C LYS A 70 2.13 -7.43 -10.49
N ILE A 71 2.83 -6.46 -9.91
CA ILE A 71 4.22 -6.11 -10.27
C ILE A 71 5.13 -7.33 -10.11
N MET A 72 5.02 -8.03 -8.97
CA MET A 72 5.84 -9.22 -8.71
C MET A 72 5.54 -10.35 -9.71
N LYS A 73 4.27 -10.51 -10.10
CA LYS A 73 3.86 -11.49 -11.10
C LYS A 73 4.45 -11.19 -12.48
N GLU A 74 4.52 -9.90 -12.87
CA GLU A 74 5.19 -9.46 -14.11
C GLU A 74 6.70 -9.81 -14.09
N ALA A 75 7.31 -9.87 -12.90
CA ALA A 75 8.68 -10.34 -12.69
C ALA A 75 8.81 -11.88 -12.50
N GLY A 76 7.72 -12.64 -12.65
CA GLY A 76 7.71 -14.11 -12.49
C GLY A 76 7.64 -14.61 -11.04
N ILE A 77 7.36 -13.73 -10.08
CA ILE A 77 7.28 -14.05 -8.65
C ILE A 77 5.82 -14.00 -8.20
N ASN A 78 5.27 -15.14 -7.77
CA ASN A 78 3.88 -15.24 -7.30
C ASN A 78 3.80 -15.01 -5.79
N VAL A 79 3.61 -13.76 -5.39
CA VAL A 79 3.32 -13.43 -3.98
C VAL A 79 1.89 -13.87 -3.63
N PRO A 80 1.66 -14.53 -2.48
CA PRO A 80 0.32 -14.88 -2.03
C PRO A 80 -0.61 -13.66 -2.00
N ASN A 81 -1.87 -13.82 -2.46
CA ASN A 81 -2.87 -12.75 -2.43
C ASN A 81 -4.30 -13.29 -2.35
N ASP A 82 -4.54 -14.23 -1.43
CA ASP A 82 -5.86 -14.83 -1.29
C ASP A 82 -6.89 -13.83 -0.77
N ALA A 83 -8.14 -13.97 -1.21
CA ALA A 83 -9.25 -13.24 -0.62
C ALA A 83 -9.57 -13.83 0.76
N VAL A 84 -9.37 -13.04 1.82
CA VAL A 84 -9.58 -13.45 3.21
C VAL A 84 -10.65 -12.60 3.86
N ASN A 85 -11.62 -13.24 4.51
CA ASN A 85 -12.55 -12.58 5.44
C ASN A 85 -11.84 -12.43 6.80
N PRO A 86 -11.72 -11.21 7.37
CA PRO A 86 -11.06 -10.98 8.66
C PRO A 86 -11.68 -11.76 9.82
N ASP A 87 -12.98 -12.09 9.76
CA ASP A 87 -13.66 -12.82 10.83
C ASP A 87 -13.46 -14.35 10.72
N ASN A 88 -12.81 -14.82 9.65
CA ASN A 88 -12.39 -16.22 9.50
C ASN A 88 -10.94 -16.38 9.94
N THR A 89 -10.73 -16.66 11.23
CA THR A 89 -9.41 -16.87 11.84
C THR A 89 -8.58 -17.93 11.12
N ALA A 90 -9.20 -19.03 10.66
CA ALA A 90 -8.49 -20.10 9.96
C ALA A 90 -7.96 -19.63 8.58
N ALA A 91 -8.75 -18.83 7.86
CA ALA A 91 -8.31 -18.24 6.59
C ALA A 91 -7.19 -17.21 6.79
N VAL A 92 -7.29 -16.36 7.82
CA VAL A 92 -6.23 -15.41 8.17
C VAL A 92 -4.92 -16.15 8.49
N LYS A 93 -5.00 -17.20 9.32
CA LYS A 93 -3.83 -18.04 9.64
C LYS A 93 -3.23 -18.68 8.39
N THR A 94 -4.05 -19.27 7.53
CA THR A 94 -3.60 -19.94 6.30
C THR A 94 -2.86 -18.97 5.37
N MET A 95 -3.41 -17.77 5.15
CA MET A 95 -2.79 -16.76 4.30
C MET A 95 -1.49 -16.21 4.93
N THR A 96 -1.49 -16.03 6.24
CA THR A 96 -0.28 -15.65 6.98
C THR A 96 0.79 -16.72 6.82
N ASP A 97 0.47 -18.00 7.06
CA ASP A 97 1.40 -19.12 6.92
C ASP A 97 2.03 -19.17 5.51
N LYS A 98 1.26 -18.88 4.44
CA LYS A 98 1.78 -18.77 3.06
C LYS A 98 2.84 -17.67 2.91
N LEU A 99 2.64 -16.52 3.56
CA LEU A 99 3.63 -15.42 3.55
C LEU A 99 4.87 -15.77 4.37
N TRP A 100 4.70 -16.46 5.51
CA TRP A 100 5.81 -16.95 6.34
C TRP A 100 6.60 -18.09 5.69
N SER A 101 5.98 -18.90 4.85
CA SER A 101 6.63 -19.97 4.10
C SER A 101 7.12 -19.53 2.71
N PHE A 102 6.96 -18.25 2.35
CA PHE A 102 7.37 -17.73 1.06
C PHE A 102 8.89 -17.84 0.89
N ASP A 103 9.37 -18.25 -0.30
CA ASP A 103 10.80 -18.46 -0.54
C ASP A 103 11.64 -17.26 -0.08
N ILE A 104 12.75 -17.52 0.61
CA ILE A 104 13.50 -16.47 1.31
C ILE A 104 14.15 -15.47 0.35
N GLU A 105 14.65 -15.93 -0.80
CA GLU A 105 15.28 -15.06 -1.79
C GLU A 105 14.21 -14.23 -2.52
N GLN A 106 13.10 -14.86 -2.91
CA GLN A 106 11.95 -14.14 -3.46
C GLN A 106 11.36 -13.14 -2.46
N ARG A 107 11.34 -13.47 -1.16
CA ARG A 107 10.86 -12.56 -0.10
C ARG A 107 11.72 -11.32 0.02
N LYS A 108 13.05 -11.44 -0.05
CA LYS A 108 13.97 -10.28 -0.04
C LYS A 108 13.70 -9.36 -1.22
N ILE A 109 13.55 -9.94 -2.43
CA ILE A 109 13.21 -9.18 -3.64
C ILE A 109 11.85 -8.51 -3.49
N ALA A 110 10.84 -9.25 -3.03
CA ALA A 110 9.50 -8.76 -2.76
C ALA A 110 9.50 -7.56 -1.81
N LEU A 111 10.23 -7.64 -0.70
CA LEU A 111 10.34 -6.55 0.27
C LEU A 111 11.06 -5.32 -0.30
N ALA A 112 12.10 -5.52 -1.12
CA ALA A 112 12.80 -4.42 -1.79
C ALA A 112 11.87 -3.69 -2.76
N VAL A 113 11.12 -4.43 -3.59
CA VAL A 113 10.15 -3.86 -4.55
C VAL A 113 8.99 -3.18 -3.82
N LEU A 114 8.47 -3.78 -2.74
CA LEU A 114 7.41 -3.18 -1.94
C LEU A 114 7.86 -1.87 -1.28
N THR A 115 9.10 -1.84 -0.78
CA THR A 115 9.70 -0.64 -0.20
C THR A 115 9.82 0.47 -1.24
N GLU A 116 10.34 0.16 -2.43
CA GLU A 116 10.43 1.13 -3.53
C GLU A 116 9.05 1.67 -3.92
N LEU A 117 8.04 0.79 -4.06
CA LEU A 117 6.67 1.21 -4.35
C LEU A 117 6.13 2.18 -3.27
N CYS A 118 6.35 1.88 -1.99
CA CYS A 118 5.94 2.75 -0.90
C CYS A 118 6.68 4.09 -0.89
N ASP A 119 7.97 4.10 -1.21
CA ASP A 119 8.77 5.33 -1.30
C ASP A 119 8.29 6.22 -2.44
N SER A 120 8.00 5.66 -3.62
CA SER A 120 7.37 6.38 -4.73
C SER A 120 5.98 6.91 -4.35
N MET A 121 5.17 6.12 -3.64
CA MET A 121 3.84 6.56 -3.17
C MET A 121 3.91 7.74 -2.20
N VAL A 122 4.89 7.73 -1.27
CA VAL A 122 5.14 8.85 -0.36
C VAL A 122 5.52 10.11 -1.14
N TRP A 123 6.37 9.97 -2.17
CA TRP A 123 6.73 11.09 -3.04
C TRP A 123 5.52 11.71 -3.73
N TRP A 124 4.67 10.90 -4.37
CA TRP A 124 3.45 11.36 -5.02
C TRP A 124 2.43 11.96 -4.04
N THR A 125 2.33 11.41 -2.83
CA THR A 125 1.49 11.96 -1.76
C THR A 125 1.87 13.41 -1.46
N GLN A 126 3.16 13.74 -1.39
CA GLN A 126 3.62 15.12 -1.14
C GLN A 126 3.21 16.09 -2.26
N ARG A 127 3.11 15.61 -3.51
CA ARG A 127 2.69 16.42 -4.67
C ARG A 127 1.19 16.63 -4.74
N TYR A 128 0.40 15.64 -4.36
CA TYR A 128 -1.06 15.69 -4.50
C TYR A 128 -1.80 16.15 -3.24
N ARG A 129 -1.12 16.22 -2.09
CA ARG A 129 -1.71 16.77 -0.87
C ARG A 129 -2.12 18.21 -1.11
N LYS A 130 -3.44 18.46 -1.11
CA LYS A 130 -3.99 19.82 -1.22
C LYS A 130 -3.45 20.65 -0.04
N SER A 131 -2.83 21.80 -0.32
CA SER A 131 -2.35 22.71 0.70
C SER A 131 -3.50 23.06 1.65
N ARG A 132 -3.31 22.83 2.96
CA ARG A 132 -4.34 23.02 3.98
C ARG A 132 -4.70 24.49 4.27
N ASN A 133 -4.23 25.44 3.45
CA ASN A 133 -4.40 26.88 3.63
C ASN A 133 -4.77 27.56 2.31
N VAL A 134 -6.08 27.68 2.01
CA VAL A 134 -6.80 28.91 1.55
C VAL A 134 -8.31 28.64 1.68
N ALA A 135 -8.86 28.57 2.91
CA ALA A 135 -10.32 28.53 3.10
C ALA A 135 -10.79 29.17 4.43
N GLY A 136 -9.97 30.00 5.08
CA GLY A 136 -10.36 30.68 6.31
C GLY A 136 -9.36 31.76 6.68
N GLY A 137 -9.63 33.01 6.27
CA GLY A 137 -8.79 34.15 6.66
C GLY A 137 -8.73 35.31 5.68
N ALA A 138 -9.83 35.62 4.98
CA ALA A 138 -10.02 36.91 4.33
C ALA A 138 -11.37 37.48 4.75
N ALA A 139 -11.50 37.74 6.05
CA ALA A 139 -12.59 38.53 6.61
C ALA A 139 -12.06 39.24 7.87
N ASN A 140 -11.42 40.39 7.65
CA ASN A 140 -11.73 41.62 8.39
C ASN A 140 -10.95 42.77 7.78
N GLY A 141 -11.63 43.49 6.88
CA GLY A 141 -11.37 44.89 6.63
C GLY A 141 -12.36 45.71 7.44
N ARG A 142 -11.85 46.55 8.34
CA ARG A 142 -12.25 47.93 8.65
C ARG A 142 -11.55 48.39 9.91
#